data_AF-A0A482WEM5-F1
#
_entry.id   AF-A0A482WEM5-F1
#
_cell.length_a   1.000
_cell.length_b   1.000
_cell.length_c   1.000
_cell.angle_alpha   90.00
_cell.angle_beta   90.00
_cell.angle_gamma   90.00
#
_symmetry.space_group_name_H-M   'P 1'
#
loop_
_entity.id
_entity.type
_entity.pdbx_description
1 polymer ?
#
loop_
_entity_poly.entity_id
_entity_poly.type
_entity_poly.pdbx_seq_one_letter_code
_entity_poly.pdbx_strand_id
1 'polypeptide(L)'
;MSSTACCKGDSGECVKNDDGSCTFTKKCVLKTTEGEYECECICKCNCDQATCKNCTCNCDCTHEKAQKIQTADGVKYKCECTCNC
;
A
#
# COMPACT_ATOMS: atom_id res chain seq x y z
N MET A 1 -18.57 -19.98 -2.28
CA MET A 1 -17.40 -20.05 -3.17
C MET A 1 -16.19 -19.55 -2.38
N SER A 2 -15.11 -20.34 -2.33
CA SER A 2 -13.93 -20.10 -1.50
C SER A 2 -13.27 -18.76 -1.82
N SER A 3 -13.19 -17.87 -0.85
CA SER A 3 -12.32 -16.71 -0.86
C SER A 3 -10.89 -17.21 -0.71
N THR A 4 -10.27 -17.62 -1.82
CA THR A 4 -8.86 -17.98 -1.86
C THR A 4 -8.07 -16.73 -1.51
N ALA A 5 -7.69 -16.60 -0.24
CA ALA A 5 -6.83 -15.54 0.26
C ALA A 5 -5.52 -15.55 -0.53
N CYS A 6 -5.41 -14.65 -1.52
CA CYS A 6 -4.28 -14.62 -2.44
C CYS A 6 -2.98 -14.19 -1.77
N CYS A 7 -3.01 -13.54 -0.61
CA CYS A 7 -1.81 -13.02 0.05
C CYS A 7 -1.94 -13.07 1.58
N LYS A 8 -1.10 -13.88 2.24
CA LYS A 8 -0.77 -13.69 3.67
C LYS A 8 0.38 -12.70 3.73
N GLY A 9 0.06 -11.41 3.80
CA GLY A 9 1.01 -10.37 4.16
C GLY A 9 0.78 -9.97 5.60
N ASP A 10 1.83 -9.95 6.42
CA ASP A 10 1.80 -9.71 7.87
C ASP A 10 1.19 -8.34 8.29
N SER A 11 0.77 -7.48 7.36
CA SER A 11 0.22 -6.14 7.69
C SER A 11 -0.62 -5.49 6.56
N GLY A 12 -1.57 -6.21 5.96
CA GLY A 12 -2.58 -5.62 5.07
C GLY A 12 -3.29 -6.64 4.18
N GLU A 13 -4.62 -6.58 4.09
CA GLU A 13 -5.39 -7.46 3.22
C GLU A 13 -5.17 -7.07 1.74
N CYS A 14 -4.76 -8.00 0.86
CA CYS A 14 -4.85 -7.75 -0.59
C CYS A 14 -6.34 -7.74 -0.98
N VAL A 15 -6.76 -6.66 -1.64
CA VAL A 15 -8.02 -6.60 -2.38
C VAL A 15 -7.73 -6.93 -3.84
N LYS A 16 -8.25 -8.04 -4.34
CA LYS A 16 -8.16 -8.39 -5.76
C LYS A 16 -9.13 -7.53 -6.57
N ASN A 17 -8.62 -6.86 -7.60
CA ASN A 17 -9.44 -6.09 -8.56
C ASN A 17 -9.87 -6.99 -9.72
N ASP A 18 -10.96 -6.60 -10.41
CA ASP A 18 -11.47 -7.30 -11.61
C ASP A 18 -10.46 -7.39 -12.76
N ASP A 19 -9.50 -6.48 -12.82
CA ASP A 19 -8.38 -6.46 -13.77
C ASP A 19 -7.31 -7.55 -13.51
N GLY A 20 -7.40 -8.27 -12.38
CA GLY A 20 -6.44 -9.29 -11.98
C GLY A 20 -5.31 -8.76 -11.09
N SER A 21 -5.18 -7.45 -10.94
CA SER A 21 -4.26 -6.83 -9.98
C SER A 21 -4.69 -7.02 -8.52
N CYS A 22 -3.71 -7.09 -7.62
CA CYS A 22 -3.87 -7.08 -6.16
C CYS A 22 -3.56 -5.67 -5.64
N THR A 23 -4.50 -5.04 -4.94
CA THR A 23 -4.27 -3.78 -4.22
C THR A 23 -3.97 -4.07 -2.75
N PHE A 24 -2.83 -3.61 -2.24
CA PHE A 24 -2.51 -3.61 -0.81
C PHE A 24 -2.54 -2.18 -0.31
N THR A 25 -3.34 -1.93 0.72
CA THR A 25 -3.33 -0.65 1.42
C THR A 25 -2.57 -0.81 2.72
N LYS A 26 -1.44 -0.12 2.86
CA LYS A 26 -0.65 -0.09 4.07
C LYS A 26 -0.65 1.31 4.65
N LYS A 27 -1.04 1.44 5.91
CA LYS A 27 -0.93 2.69 6.66
C LYS A 27 0.37 2.70 7.44
N CYS A 28 1.02 3.85 7.48
CA CYS A 28 2.23 4.07 8.25
C CYS A 28 2.23 5.48 8.83
N VAL A 29 3.03 5.69 9.87
CA VAL A 29 3.20 7.01 10.47
C VAL A 29 4.43 7.65 9.86
N LEU A 30 4.23 8.71 9.08
CA LEU A 30 5.28 9.56 8.55
C LEU A 30 5.71 10.56 9.62
N LYS A 31 6.94 10.42 10.11
CA LYS A 31 7.52 11.37 11.06
C LYS A 31 8.30 12.43 10.29
N THR A 32 7.98 13.69 10.56
CA THR A 32 8.61 14.85 9.92
C THR A 32 9.09 15.82 10.99
N THR A 33 9.85 16.84 10.62
CA THR A 33 10.25 17.91 11.55
C THR A 33 9.06 18.72 12.08
N GLU A 34 7.93 18.72 11.37
CA GLU A 34 6.69 19.41 11.76
C GLU A 34 5.79 18.57 12.68
N GLY A 35 5.95 17.24 12.70
CA GLY A 35 5.11 16.33 13.46
C GLY A 35 4.96 14.94 12.83
N GLU A 36 4.07 14.13 13.40
CA GLU A 36 3.71 12.80 12.93
C GLU A 36 2.40 12.83 12.14
N TYR A 37 2.39 12.24 10.95
CA TYR A 37 1.23 12.22 10.05
C TYR A 37 0.90 10.80 9.60
N GLU A 38 -0.38 10.48 9.45
CA GLU A 38 -0.79 9.22 8.84
C GLU A 38 -0.52 9.28 7.32
N CYS A 39 0.24 8.31 6.83
CA CYS A 39 0.52 8.12 5.42
C CYS A 39 -0.10 6.81 4.93
N GLU A 40 -0.74 6.85 3.77
CA GLU A 40 -1.35 5.69 3.14
C GLU A 40 -0.57 5.31 1.88
N CYS A 41 -0.10 4.06 1.83
CA CYS A 41 0.49 3.42 0.66
C CYS A 41 -0.55 2.53 0.00
N ILE A 42 -0.79 2.74 -1.29
CA ILE A 42 -1.68 1.89 -2.10
C ILE A 42 -0.85 1.18 -3.16
N CYS A 43 -0.35 -0.01 -2.80
CA CYS A 43 0.43 -0.86 -3.69
C CYS A 43 -0.50 -1.58 -4.66
N LYS A 44 -0.37 -1.33 -5.96
CA LYS A 44 -1.03 -2.12 -7.00
C LYS A 44 -0.03 -3.10 -7.57
N CYS A 45 -0.12 -4.35 -7.15
CA CYS A 45 0.74 -5.41 -7.63
C CYS A 45 0.01 -6.20 -8.72
N ASN A 46 0.63 -6.35 -9.88
CA ASN A 46 0.04 -7.16 -10.93
C ASN A 46 0.31 -8.64 -10.62
N CYS A 47 -0.73 -9.36 -10.22
CA CYS A 47 -0.62 -10.77 -9.84
C CYS A 47 -1.07 -11.64 -10.99
N ASP A 48 -0.14 -12.04 -11.86
CA ASP A 48 -0.40 -13.16 -12.76
C ASP A 48 -0.57 -14.43 -11.92
N GLN A 49 -1.56 -15.27 -12.24
CA GLN A 49 -2.18 -16.21 -11.30
C GLN A 49 -1.24 -17.30 -10.73
N ALA A 50 0.00 -17.42 -11.23
CA ALA A 50 0.98 -18.40 -10.80
C ALA A 50 1.94 -17.92 -9.68
N THR A 51 2.21 -16.62 -9.53
CA THR A 51 3.31 -16.09 -8.70
C THR A 51 2.89 -15.22 -7.52
N CYS A 52 1.59 -14.96 -7.34
CA CYS A 52 1.07 -14.01 -6.34
C CYS A 52 1.33 -14.36 -4.86
N LYS A 53 1.87 -15.55 -4.54
CA LYS A 53 2.16 -15.96 -3.15
C LYS A 53 3.28 -15.16 -2.48
N ASN A 54 4.19 -14.56 -3.26
CA ASN A 54 5.37 -13.86 -2.74
C ASN A 54 5.32 -12.35 -2.95
N CYS A 55 4.17 -11.80 -3.37
CA CYS A 55 4.14 -10.37 -3.61
C CYS A 55 4.17 -9.58 -2.31
N THR A 56 5.20 -8.75 -2.15
CA THR A 56 5.39 -7.90 -0.98
C THR A 56 5.18 -6.43 -1.35
N CYS A 57 4.37 -5.73 -0.57
CA CYS A 57 4.22 -4.28 -0.66
C CYS A 57 5.22 -3.61 0.26
N ASN A 58 6.28 -3.03 -0.31
CA ASN A 58 7.22 -2.22 0.44
C ASN A 58 6.75 -0.76 0.41
N CYS A 59 6.31 -0.27 1.57
CA CYS A 59 5.78 1.07 1.75
C CYS A 59 6.89 1.95 2.34
N ASP A 60 7.43 2.86 1.52
CA ASP A 60 8.56 3.70 1.88
C ASP A 60 8.04 5.02 2.46
N CYS A 61 7.82 5.02 3.77
CA CYS A 61 7.24 6.15 4.49
C CYS A 61 8.32 7.14 4.92
N THR A 62 9.00 7.72 3.94
CA THR A 62 10.01 8.76 4.13
C THR A 62 9.46 10.12 3.70
N HIS A 63 9.87 11.19 4.39
CA HIS A 63 9.41 12.54 4.06
C HIS A 63 9.80 12.94 2.62
N GLU A 64 10.91 12.40 2.13
CA GLU A 64 11.44 12.65 0.78
C GLU A 64 10.58 12.05 -0.32
N LYS A 65 9.89 10.94 -0.07
CA LYS A 65 9.05 10.23 -1.05
C LYS A 65 7.56 10.39 -0.80
N ALA A 66 7.16 10.83 0.38
CA ALA A 66 5.76 11.04 0.72
C ALA A 66 5.21 12.27 -0.01
N GLN A 67 4.21 12.06 -0.85
CA GLN A 67 3.48 13.14 -1.50
C GLN A 67 2.47 13.75 -0.52
N LYS A 68 2.64 15.04 -0.23
CA LYS A 68 1.68 15.82 0.56
C LYS A 68 0.44 16.09 -0.29
N ILE A 69 -0.72 15.63 0.19
CA ILE A 69 -2.02 15.84 -0.44
C ILE A 69 -2.85 16.72 0.50
N GLN A 70 -3.25 17.89 0.01
CA GLN A 70 -4.19 18.73 0.72
C GLN A 70 -5.62 18.29 0.40
N THR A 71 -6.33 17.78 1.39
CA THR A 71 -7.73 17.33 1.28
C THR A 71 -8.66 18.24 2.09
N ALA A 72 -9.96 18.17 1.87
CA ALA A 72 -10.94 18.97 2.61
C ALA A 72 -10.91 18.69 4.13
N ASP A 73 -10.57 17.46 4.53
CA ASP A 73 -10.39 17.04 5.92
C ASP A 73 -9.03 17.42 6.54
N GLY A 74 -8.13 18.04 5.75
CA GLY A 74 -6.79 18.42 6.18
C GLY A 74 -5.68 17.84 5.31
N VAL A 75 -4.45 17.83 5.85
CA VAL A 75 -3.27 17.32 5.15
C VAL A 75 -3.20 15.81 5.29
N LYS A 76 -3.21 15.09 4.17
CA LYS A 76 -2.89 13.66 4.09
C LYS A 76 -1.56 13.47 3.37
N TYR A 77 -0.85 12.41 3.71
CA TYR A 77 0.35 12.03 2.96
C TYR A 77 0.09 10.71 2.22
N LYS A 78 0.52 10.65 0.98
CA LYS A 78 0.49 9.44 0.16
C LYS A 78 1.92 9.01 -0.10
N CYS A 79 2.27 7.84 0.40
CA CYS A 79 3.64 7.35 0.32
C CYS A 79 3.77 6.50 -0.94
N GLU A 80 4.91 6.64 -1.62
CA GLU A 80 5.24 5.73 -2.71
C GLU A 80 5.45 4.34 -2.16
N CYS A 81 5.05 3.36 -2.96
CA CYS A 81 5.06 1.98 -2.54
C CYS A 81 5.44 1.11 -3.73
N THR A 82 6.35 0.17 -3.48
CA THR A 82 6.88 -0.72 -4.52
C THR A 82 6.37 -2.12 -4.26
N CYS A 83 5.79 -2.73 -5.29
CA CYS A 83 5.44 -4.14 -5.30
C CYS A 83 6.64 -4.96 -5.75
N ASN A 84 7.05 -5.93 -4.93
CA ASN A 84 7.99 -6.96 -5.36
C ASN A 84 7.23 -8.28 -5.46
N CYS A 85 6.91 -8.67 -6.69
CA CYS A 85 6.57 -10.03 -7.09
C CYS A 85 7.64 -10.49 -8.11
#